data_AF-A0A2V9CUP8-F1
#
_entry.id   AF-A0A2V9CUP8-F1
#
_cell.length_a   1.000
_cell.length_b   1.000
_cell.length_c   1.000
_cell.angle_alpha   90.00
_cell.angle_beta   90.00
_cell.angle_gamma   90.00
#
_symmetry.space_group_name_H-M   'P 1'
#
loop_
_entity.id
_entity.type
_entity.pdbx_description
1 polymer ?
#
loop_
_entity_poly.entity_id
_entity_poly.type
_entity_poly.pdbx_seq_one_letter_code
_entity_poly.pdbx_strand_id
1 'polypeptide(L)'
;MNPKQAAASEATRKVASEIPGYTYGTSEAARSPVSLADLELLKRTVNFTAEDQSYLRMAGEVLADQTEEVVKKWRAVIAANPHLAQYSLGPEGKPEPHYSAESGLRFRQWILDTCFRRYDQDWLNYQQEIALRHTSVKKNQTDHVESATYIPLRYVIAFTAVINDAVKPFLGAKGHSPEEVESMHRAWCKSVQLQIALWSEPYADSSLAPNEW
;
A
#
# COMPACT_ATOMS: atom_id res chain seq x y z
N MET A 1 -10.35 16.71 24.02
CA MET A 1 -9.08 16.59 23.25
C MET A 1 -9.08 17.69 22.19
N ASN A 2 -7.97 18.41 21.97
CA ASN A 2 -7.92 19.51 20.98
C ASN A 2 -8.02 18.92 19.54
N PRO A 3 -8.87 19.46 18.64
CA PRO A 3 -9.03 18.93 17.27
C PRO A 3 -7.72 18.76 16.49
N LYS A 4 -6.73 19.65 16.70
CA LYS A 4 -5.40 19.52 16.08
C LYS A 4 -4.59 18.34 16.65
N GLN A 5 -4.76 18.02 17.93
CA GLN A 5 -4.13 16.86 18.57
C GLN A 5 -4.80 15.55 18.17
N ALA A 6 -6.13 15.54 18.01
CA ALA A 6 -6.87 14.38 17.50
C ALA A 6 -6.43 14.04 16.07
N ALA A 7 -6.43 15.03 15.17
CA ALA A 7 -5.98 14.88 13.78
C ALA A 7 -4.50 14.47 13.67
N ALA A 8 -3.62 14.98 14.56
CA ALA A 8 -2.22 14.57 14.61
C ALA A 8 -2.06 13.11 15.09
N SER A 9 -2.86 12.67 16.07
CA SER A 9 -2.84 11.29 16.57
C SER A 9 -3.43 10.28 15.58
N GLU A 10 -4.44 10.69 14.79
CA GLU A 10 -4.98 9.88 13.70
C GLU A 10 -3.95 9.69 12.58
N ALA A 11 -3.22 10.75 12.23
CA ALA A 11 -2.15 10.69 11.23
C ALA A 11 -0.93 9.86 11.65
N THR A 12 -0.84 9.42 12.91
CA THR A 12 0.31 8.65 13.45
C THR A 12 -0.03 7.22 13.88
N ARG A 13 -1.20 6.67 13.52
CA ARG A 13 -1.53 5.29 13.86
C ARG A 13 -0.51 4.31 13.28
N LYS A 14 0.12 3.53 14.16
CA LYS A 14 1.10 2.52 13.81
C LYS A 14 0.65 1.12 14.23
N VAL A 15 1.01 0.13 13.43
CA VAL A 15 0.74 -1.29 13.75
C VAL A 15 1.72 -1.88 14.77
N ALA A 16 2.87 -1.23 14.97
CA ALA A 16 3.90 -1.59 15.93
C ALA A 16 4.71 -0.35 16.37
N SER A 17 5.43 -0.43 17.49
CA SER A 17 6.32 0.65 17.96
C SER A 17 7.44 0.93 16.95
N GLU A 18 8.00 -0.14 16.39
CA GLU A 18 9.01 -0.13 15.35
C GLU A 18 8.55 -1.03 14.19
N ILE A 19 8.81 -0.58 12.97
CA ILE A 19 8.47 -1.30 11.74
C ILE A 19 9.74 -1.32 10.88
N PRO A 20 10.47 -2.44 10.82
CA PRO A 20 11.71 -2.54 10.06
C PRO A 20 11.52 -2.10 8.61
N GLY A 21 12.43 -1.24 8.13
CA GLY A 21 12.41 -0.70 6.77
C GLY A 21 11.26 0.28 6.46
N TYR A 22 10.46 0.70 7.44
CA TYR A 22 9.43 1.73 7.25
C TYR A 22 10.02 3.13 7.38
N THR A 23 10.18 3.81 6.25
CA THR A 23 10.94 5.07 6.13
C THR A 23 10.07 6.28 5.77
N TYR A 24 8.74 6.19 5.98
CA TYR A 24 7.80 7.26 5.65
C TYR A 24 8.18 8.59 6.33
N GLY A 25 8.19 9.68 5.54
CA GLY A 25 8.49 11.03 6.04
C GLY A 25 9.94 11.23 6.50
N THR A 26 10.84 10.28 6.21
CA THR A 26 12.28 10.41 6.48
C THR A 26 13.04 10.76 5.21
N SER A 27 14.29 11.21 5.37
CA SER A 27 15.20 11.47 4.24
C SER A 27 15.66 10.20 3.49
N GLU A 28 15.38 9.01 4.02
CA GLU A 28 15.71 7.74 3.38
C GLU A 28 14.70 7.35 2.28
N ALA A 29 13.47 7.88 2.34
CA ALA A 29 12.46 7.65 1.32
C ALA A 29 12.86 8.35 0.01
N ALA A 30 12.70 7.65 -1.12
CA ALA A 30 12.93 8.22 -2.43
C ALA A 30 12.07 9.47 -2.65
N ARG A 31 12.64 10.48 -3.31
CA ARG A 31 11.87 11.64 -3.76
C ARG A 31 10.98 11.21 -4.93
N SER A 32 9.70 11.54 -4.85
CA SER A 32 8.79 11.28 -5.98
C SER A 32 9.11 12.21 -7.16
N PRO A 33 9.15 11.68 -8.40
CA PRO A 33 9.20 12.50 -9.61
C PRO A 33 7.84 13.16 -9.92
N VAL A 34 6.76 12.68 -9.30
CA VAL A 34 5.40 13.22 -9.46
C VAL A 34 5.22 14.44 -8.57
N SER A 35 4.71 15.54 -9.14
CA SER A 35 4.44 16.76 -8.39
C SER A 35 3.08 16.70 -7.67
N LEU A 36 2.89 17.58 -6.67
CA LEU A 36 1.57 17.75 -6.05
C LEU A 36 0.50 18.21 -7.06
N ALA A 37 0.88 18.97 -8.10
CA ALA A 37 -0.05 19.38 -9.14
C ALA A 37 -0.53 18.17 -9.96
N ASP A 38 0.37 17.27 -10.32
CA ASP A 38 0.04 16.04 -11.04
C ASP A 38 -0.80 15.10 -10.17
N LEU A 39 -0.50 15.01 -8.87
CA LEU A 39 -1.33 14.27 -7.92
C LEU A 39 -2.78 14.80 -7.88
N GLU A 40 -2.98 16.12 -7.89
CA GLU A 40 -4.33 16.70 -7.94
C GLU A 40 -5.05 16.38 -9.25
N LEU A 41 -4.33 16.30 -10.38
CA LEU A 41 -4.91 15.84 -11.65
C LEU A 41 -5.31 14.37 -11.58
N LEU A 42 -4.46 13.50 -11.03
CA LEU A 42 -4.76 12.08 -10.86
C LEU A 42 -5.97 11.85 -9.93
N LYS A 43 -6.07 12.61 -8.83
CA LYS A 43 -7.27 12.58 -7.95
C LYS A 43 -8.53 12.91 -8.74
N ARG A 44 -8.51 13.94 -9.60
CA ARG A 44 -9.65 14.28 -10.47
C ARG A 44 -9.98 13.15 -11.45
N THR A 45 -8.97 12.50 -12.04
CA THR A 45 -9.17 11.38 -12.97
C THR A 45 -9.96 10.23 -12.35
N VAL A 46 -9.69 9.89 -11.09
CA VAL A 46 -10.42 8.84 -10.36
C VAL A 46 -11.61 9.38 -9.55
N ASN A 47 -11.96 10.65 -9.73
CA ASN A 47 -12.99 11.38 -8.97
C ASN A 47 -12.84 11.18 -7.44
N PHE A 48 -11.61 11.30 -6.95
CA PHE A 48 -11.26 11.25 -5.53
C PHE A 48 -11.43 12.64 -4.89
N THR A 49 -12.26 12.71 -3.87
CA THR A 49 -12.74 13.96 -3.26
C THR A 49 -12.49 13.99 -1.74
N ALA A 50 -12.83 15.11 -1.10
CA ALA A 50 -12.78 15.22 0.37
C ALA A 50 -13.76 14.26 1.08
N GLU A 51 -14.86 13.88 0.41
CA GLU A 51 -15.79 12.88 0.91
C GLU A 51 -15.13 11.49 0.93
N ASP A 52 -14.45 11.10 -0.15
CA ASP A 52 -13.68 9.85 -0.19
C ASP A 52 -12.63 9.81 0.92
N GLN A 53 -11.94 10.93 1.17
CA GLN A 53 -10.97 10.99 2.26
C GLN A 53 -11.62 10.85 3.65
N SER A 54 -12.88 11.26 3.81
CA SER A 54 -13.62 11.08 5.05
C SER A 54 -14.05 9.63 5.25
N TYR A 55 -14.52 8.97 4.19
CA TYR A 55 -14.81 7.54 4.22
C TYR A 55 -13.56 6.67 4.36
N LEU A 56 -12.41 7.09 3.85
CA LEU A 56 -11.13 6.42 4.11
C LEU A 56 -10.74 6.46 5.60
N ARG A 57 -10.96 7.59 6.27
CA ARG A 57 -10.72 7.68 7.72
C ARG A 57 -11.64 6.72 8.49
N MET A 58 -12.93 6.69 8.14
CA MET A 58 -13.89 5.74 8.70
C MET A 58 -13.46 4.28 8.44
N ALA A 59 -13.05 3.97 7.21
CA ALA A 59 -12.50 2.66 6.85
C ALA A 59 -11.30 2.30 7.72
N GLY A 60 -10.40 3.26 7.99
CA GLY A 60 -9.26 3.06 8.87
C GLY A 60 -9.66 2.74 10.31
N GLU A 61 -10.73 3.33 10.84
CA GLU A 61 -11.25 3.02 12.17
C GLU A 61 -11.81 1.59 12.24
N VAL A 62 -12.45 1.16 11.16
CA VAL A 62 -12.93 -0.22 11.03
C VAL A 62 -11.77 -1.19 10.91
N LEU A 63 -10.76 -0.89 10.10
CA LEU A 63 -9.68 -1.82 9.76
C LEU A 63 -8.53 -1.86 10.78
N ALA A 64 -8.42 -0.88 11.69
CA ALA A 64 -7.23 -0.70 12.52
C ALA A 64 -6.78 -1.94 13.32
N ASP A 65 -7.73 -2.63 13.94
CA ASP A 65 -7.53 -3.88 14.71
C ASP A 65 -7.64 -5.14 13.84
N GLN A 66 -7.91 -5.01 12.53
CA GLN A 66 -8.08 -6.11 11.58
C GLN A 66 -6.95 -6.20 10.54
N THR A 67 -5.99 -5.25 10.53
CA THR A 67 -4.93 -5.17 9.50
C THR A 67 -4.17 -6.48 9.30
N GLU A 68 -3.88 -7.22 10.37
CA GLU A 68 -3.18 -8.50 10.30
C GLU A 68 -3.97 -9.56 9.54
N GLU A 69 -5.26 -9.73 9.87
CA GLU A 69 -6.12 -10.70 9.20
C GLU A 69 -6.40 -10.30 7.74
N VAL A 70 -6.48 -8.99 7.43
CA VAL A 70 -6.56 -8.51 6.04
C VAL A 70 -5.32 -8.93 5.25
N VAL A 71 -4.11 -8.63 5.76
CA VAL A 71 -2.85 -8.99 5.08
C VAL A 71 -2.70 -10.51 4.96
N LYS A 72 -3.11 -11.27 5.98
CA LYS A 72 -3.11 -12.74 5.94
C LYS A 72 -3.99 -13.27 4.82
N LYS A 73 -5.17 -12.71 4.58
CA LYS A 73 -6.03 -13.10 3.44
C LYS A 73 -5.36 -12.82 2.11
N TRP A 74 -4.77 -11.64 1.92
CA TRP A 74 -4.06 -11.32 0.67
C TRP A 74 -2.85 -12.25 0.45
N ARG A 75 -2.06 -12.50 1.49
CA ARG A 75 -0.92 -13.43 1.40
C ARG A 75 -1.35 -14.88 1.15
N ALA A 76 -2.50 -15.31 1.65
CA ALA A 76 -3.05 -16.63 1.33
C ALA A 76 -3.34 -16.77 -0.18
N VAL A 77 -3.87 -15.73 -0.83
CA VAL A 77 -4.06 -15.72 -2.29
C VAL A 77 -2.72 -15.77 -3.01
N ILE A 78 -1.72 -15.00 -2.59
CA ILE A 78 -0.36 -15.05 -3.17
C ILE A 78 0.22 -16.47 -3.05
N ALA A 79 0.17 -17.06 -1.86
CA ALA A 79 0.73 -18.38 -1.59
C ALA A 79 0.03 -19.51 -2.38
N ALA A 80 -1.29 -19.38 -2.60
CA ALA A 80 -2.07 -20.36 -3.38
C ALA A 80 -1.80 -20.30 -4.90
N ASN A 81 -1.09 -19.27 -5.39
CA ASN A 81 -0.83 -19.05 -6.80
C ASN A 81 0.68 -19.11 -7.07
N PRO A 82 1.23 -20.21 -7.63
CA PRO A 82 2.68 -20.39 -7.80
C PRO A 82 3.37 -19.24 -8.57
N HIS A 83 2.71 -18.68 -9.58
CA HIS A 83 3.22 -17.55 -10.36
C HIS A 83 3.31 -16.23 -9.56
N LEU A 84 2.62 -16.11 -8.42
CA LEU A 84 2.75 -14.98 -7.49
C LEU A 84 3.68 -15.32 -6.31
N ALA A 85 3.57 -16.54 -5.78
CA ALA A 85 4.35 -17.00 -4.63
C ALA A 85 5.86 -16.85 -4.85
N GLN A 86 6.35 -17.09 -6.08
CA GLN A 86 7.76 -16.99 -6.45
C GLN A 86 8.45 -15.67 -6.04
N TYR A 87 7.71 -14.55 -5.97
CA TYR A 87 8.28 -13.25 -5.61
C TYR A 87 8.64 -13.09 -4.13
N SER A 88 8.30 -14.08 -3.30
CA SER A 88 8.63 -14.18 -1.87
C SER A 88 9.39 -15.46 -1.51
N LEU A 89 9.80 -16.26 -2.49
CA LEU A 89 10.64 -17.44 -2.28
C LEU A 89 12.12 -17.08 -2.40
N GLY A 90 12.96 -17.78 -1.63
CA GLY A 90 14.41 -17.72 -1.74
C GLY A 90 14.97 -18.54 -2.92
N PRO A 91 16.31 -18.58 -3.10
CA PRO A 91 16.97 -19.20 -4.25
C PRO A 91 16.60 -20.67 -4.53
N GLU A 92 16.23 -21.43 -3.50
CA GLU A 92 15.83 -22.84 -3.61
C GLU A 92 14.31 -23.06 -3.69
N GLY A 93 13.52 -21.99 -3.93
CA GLY A 93 12.06 -22.06 -3.89
C GLY A 93 11.50 -22.24 -2.48
N LYS A 94 12.33 -22.05 -1.45
CA LYS A 94 11.92 -22.14 -0.03
C LYS A 94 11.34 -20.81 0.44
N PRO A 95 10.31 -20.81 1.31
CA PRO A 95 9.84 -19.59 1.95
C PRO A 95 10.97 -18.90 2.72
N GLU A 96 11.01 -17.57 2.68
CA GLU A 96 11.88 -16.75 3.53
C GLU A 96 11.03 -16.14 4.66
N PRO A 97 11.02 -16.74 5.87
CA PRO A 97 10.12 -16.32 6.95
C PRO A 97 10.39 -14.89 7.41
N HIS A 98 11.66 -14.48 7.41
CA HIS A 98 12.07 -13.12 7.78
C HIS A 98 11.46 -12.09 6.82
N TYR A 99 11.57 -12.35 5.51
CA TYR A 99 11.01 -11.47 4.48
C TYR A 99 9.51 -11.28 4.67
N SER A 100 8.78 -12.38 4.90
CA SER A 100 7.31 -12.34 5.05
C SER A 100 6.86 -11.62 6.33
N ALA A 101 7.62 -11.74 7.41
CA ALA A 101 7.34 -11.09 8.68
C ALA A 101 7.53 -9.57 8.60
N GLU A 102 8.71 -9.10 8.16
CA GLU A 102 9.03 -7.68 8.13
C GLU A 102 8.22 -6.93 7.06
N SER A 103 8.14 -7.48 5.84
CA SER A 103 7.27 -6.92 4.80
C SER A 103 5.79 -6.99 5.20
N GLY A 104 5.40 -7.98 6.01
CA GLY A 104 4.06 -8.10 6.60
C GLY A 104 3.70 -6.90 7.47
N LEU A 105 4.61 -6.45 8.33
CA LEU A 105 4.39 -5.25 9.16
C LEU A 105 4.22 -3.99 8.31
N ARG A 106 5.06 -3.81 7.28
CA ARG A 106 4.93 -2.67 6.35
C ARG A 106 3.63 -2.72 5.55
N PHE A 107 3.18 -3.91 5.14
CA PHE A 107 1.91 -4.06 4.42
C PHE A 107 0.70 -3.73 5.32
N ARG A 108 0.74 -4.14 6.59
CA ARG A 108 -0.28 -3.74 7.58
C ARG A 108 -0.28 -2.23 7.81
N GLN A 109 0.90 -1.63 7.92
CA GLN A 109 1.04 -0.18 8.06
C GLN A 109 0.50 0.58 6.84
N TRP A 110 0.74 0.06 5.64
CA TRP A 110 0.20 0.63 4.40
C TRP A 110 -1.33 0.72 4.39
N ILE A 111 -2.05 -0.23 5.01
CA ILE A 111 -3.51 -0.14 5.20
C ILE A 111 -3.86 1.11 6.01
N LEU A 112 -3.20 1.32 7.14
CA LEU A 112 -3.44 2.49 7.99
C LEU A 112 -3.04 3.79 7.28
N ASP A 113 -1.90 3.78 6.58
CA ASP A 113 -1.42 4.97 5.89
C ASP A 113 -2.36 5.37 4.75
N THR A 114 -2.91 4.38 4.03
CA THR A 114 -3.95 4.57 3.00
C THR A 114 -5.19 5.26 3.58
N CYS A 115 -5.57 4.94 4.81
CA CYS A 115 -6.77 5.48 5.44
C CYS A 115 -6.56 6.85 6.13
N PHE A 116 -5.41 7.05 6.76
CA PHE A 116 -5.20 8.16 7.70
C PHE A 116 -4.24 9.25 7.20
N ARG A 117 -3.31 8.94 6.28
CA ARG A 117 -2.33 9.94 5.84
C ARG A 117 -2.98 10.98 4.93
N ARG A 118 -2.44 12.19 5.01
CA ARG A 118 -2.70 13.23 4.01
C ARG A 118 -1.90 12.89 2.76
N TYR A 119 -2.49 13.12 1.59
CA TYR A 119 -1.80 12.90 0.32
C TYR A 119 -1.02 14.16 -0.03
N ASP A 120 0.09 14.34 0.67
CA ASP A 120 1.06 15.41 0.56
C ASP A 120 2.38 14.90 -0.03
N GLN A 121 3.44 15.71 0.04
CA GLN A 121 4.73 15.36 -0.57
C GLN A 121 5.40 14.17 0.12
N ASP A 122 5.27 14.03 1.44
CA ASP A 122 5.84 12.88 2.16
C ASP A 122 5.11 11.60 1.78
N TRP A 123 3.79 11.67 1.60
CA TRP A 123 3.02 10.56 1.06
C TRP A 123 3.47 10.21 -0.37
N LEU A 124 3.62 11.19 -1.27
CA LEU A 124 4.12 10.94 -2.64
C LEU A 124 5.50 10.30 -2.66
N ASN A 125 6.43 10.82 -1.86
CA ASN A 125 7.77 10.26 -1.71
C ASN A 125 7.70 8.79 -1.29
N TYR A 126 6.80 8.48 -0.36
CA TYR A 126 6.64 7.10 0.09
C TYR A 126 5.93 6.20 -0.94
N GLN A 127 5.04 6.74 -1.80
CA GLN A 127 4.51 6.00 -2.94
C GLN A 127 5.63 5.61 -3.92
N GLN A 128 6.57 6.54 -4.20
CA GLN A 128 7.76 6.23 -5.02
C GLN A 128 8.64 5.17 -4.36
N GLU A 129 8.87 5.29 -3.05
CA GLU A 129 9.65 4.32 -2.30
C GLU A 129 9.04 2.91 -2.37
N ILE A 130 7.72 2.80 -2.21
CA ILE A 130 7.02 1.51 -2.35
C ILE A 130 7.15 0.97 -3.77
N ALA A 131 6.96 1.81 -4.79
CA ALA A 131 7.08 1.41 -6.18
C ALA A 131 8.47 0.85 -6.51
N LEU A 132 9.54 1.54 -6.11
CA LEU A 132 10.92 1.08 -6.30
C LEU A 132 11.21 -0.24 -5.59
N ARG A 133 10.55 -0.54 -4.46
CA ARG A 133 10.68 -1.83 -3.76
C ARG A 133 10.02 -2.99 -4.50
N HIS A 134 9.20 -2.72 -5.53
CA HIS A 134 8.64 -3.73 -6.42
C HIS A 134 9.50 -3.93 -7.69
N THR A 135 10.35 -2.97 -8.05
CA THR A 135 11.27 -3.05 -9.21
C THR A 135 12.65 -3.58 -8.81
N SER A 136 13.52 -3.90 -9.77
CA SER A 136 14.90 -4.32 -9.47
C SER A 136 15.74 -3.22 -8.79
N VAL A 137 15.28 -1.97 -8.80
CA VAL A 137 16.00 -0.83 -8.21
C VAL A 137 16.13 -0.98 -6.69
N LYS A 138 15.09 -1.43 -5.99
CA LYS A 138 15.11 -1.59 -4.52
C LYS A 138 14.53 -2.90 -4.00
N LYS A 139 13.96 -3.77 -4.84
CA LYS A 139 13.43 -5.06 -4.35
C LYS A 139 14.54 -5.84 -3.64
N ASN A 140 14.14 -6.50 -2.54
CA ASN A 140 14.99 -7.31 -1.66
C ASN A 140 16.01 -6.53 -0.80
N GLN A 141 16.29 -5.26 -1.09
CA GLN A 141 17.29 -4.47 -0.35
C GLN A 141 16.84 -4.08 1.05
N THR A 142 15.56 -3.74 1.23
CA THR A 142 15.01 -3.29 2.52
C THR A 142 15.15 -4.33 3.63
N ASP A 143 14.98 -5.61 3.29
CA ASP A 143 15.01 -6.72 4.25
C ASP A 143 16.31 -7.54 4.15
N HIS A 144 17.24 -7.14 3.27
CA HIS A 144 18.49 -7.85 3.00
C HIS A 144 18.30 -9.34 2.63
N VAL A 145 17.37 -9.62 1.72
CA VAL A 145 17.01 -10.99 1.31
C VAL A 145 17.45 -11.31 -0.12
N GLU A 146 17.45 -12.59 -0.47
CA GLU A 146 17.59 -13.04 -1.86
C GLU A 146 16.27 -13.64 -2.33
N SER A 147 15.70 -13.08 -3.40
CA SER A 147 14.45 -13.55 -4.01
C SER A 147 14.43 -13.10 -5.48
N ALA A 148 13.33 -13.36 -6.21
CA ALA A 148 13.12 -12.84 -7.56
C ALA A 148 13.44 -11.34 -7.63
N THR A 149 14.08 -10.90 -8.72
CA THR A 149 14.70 -9.57 -8.80
C THR A 149 13.68 -8.42 -8.85
N TYR A 150 12.49 -8.65 -9.40
CA TYR A 150 11.42 -7.66 -9.47
C TYR A 150 10.04 -8.35 -9.52
N ILE A 151 8.97 -7.59 -9.33
CA ILE A 151 7.58 -8.00 -9.56
C ILE A 151 7.09 -7.32 -10.84
N PRO A 152 6.71 -8.06 -11.89
CA PRO A 152 6.18 -7.47 -13.12
C PRO A 152 4.98 -6.56 -12.89
N LEU A 153 4.95 -5.40 -13.55
CA LEU A 153 3.90 -4.39 -13.40
C LEU A 153 2.50 -4.97 -13.61
N ARG A 154 2.33 -5.88 -14.57
CA ARG A 154 1.05 -6.55 -14.84
C ARG A 154 0.46 -7.24 -13.62
N TYR A 155 1.29 -7.80 -12.74
CA TYR A 155 0.81 -8.44 -11.50
C TYR A 155 0.49 -7.42 -10.43
N VAL A 156 1.26 -6.33 -10.32
CA VAL A 156 0.93 -5.20 -9.43
C VAL A 156 -0.44 -4.62 -9.79
N ILE A 157 -0.70 -4.39 -11.08
CA ILE A 157 -2.00 -3.90 -11.57
C ILE A 157 -3.10 -4.93 -11.32
N ALA A 158 -2.92 -6.18 -11.76
CA ALA A 158 -3.96 -7.21 -11.65
C ALA A 158 -4.33 -7.55 -10.20
N PHE A 159 -3.36 -7.54 -9.28
CA PHE A 159 -3.59 -7.88 -7.88
C PHE A 159 -4.46 -6.85 -7.14
N THR A 160 -4.63 -5.64 -7.70
CA THR A 160 -5.58 -4.62 -7.22
C THR A 160 -6.99 -5.17 -7.04
N ALA A 161 -7.44 -6.06 -7.93
CA ALA A 161 -8.75 -6.71 -7.81
C ALA A 161 -8.86 -7.52 -6.50
N VAL A 162 -7.82 -8.29 -6.18
CA VAL A 162 -7.76 -9.09 -4.94
C VAL A 162 -7.72 -8.19 -3.70
N ILE A 163 -6.94 -7.11 -3.75
CA ILE A 163 -6.86 -6.11 -2.66
C ILE A 163 -8.24 -5.53 -2.37
N ASN A 164 -8.94 -5.09 -3.41
CA ASN A 164 -10.24 -4.43 -3.29
C ASN A 164 -11.35 -5.38 -2.88
N ASP A 165 -11.42 -6.60 -3.41
CA ASP A 165 -12.49 -7.53 -3.08
C ASP A 165 -12.36 -8.06 -1.65
N ALA A 166 -11.14 -8.41 -1.23
CA ALA A 166 -10.92 -9.04 0.06
C ALA A 166 -11.09 -8.08 1.25
N VAL A 167 -11.01 -6.75 1.06
CA VAL A 167 -11.18 -5.78 2.15
C VAL A 167 -12.65 -5.57 2.53
N LYS A 168 -13.58 -5.71 1.58
CA LYS A 168 -15.00 -5.34 1.75
C LYS A 168 -15.69 -6.04 2.95
N PRO A 169 -15.50 -7.35 3.20
CA PRO A 169 -16.09 -7.99 4.37
C PRO A 169 -15.58 -7.43 5.70
N PHE A 170 -14.32 -6.97 5.77
CA PHE A 170 -13.77 -6.37 6.99
C PHE A 170 -14.35 -4.97 7.25
N LEU A 171 -14.68 -4.22 6.20
CA LEU A 171 -15.36 -2.93 6.30
C LEU A 171 -16.78 -3.06 6.90
N GLY A 172 -17.44 -4.20 6.69
CA GLY A 172 -18.75 -4.50 7.27
C GLY A 172 -18.72 -5.08 8.69
N ALA A 173 -17.55 -5.29 9.28
CA ALA A 173 -17.43 -6.07 10.52
C ALA A 173 -17.86 -5.32 11.79
N LYS A 174 -18.06 -3.99 11.73
CA LYS A 174 -18.32 -3.14 12.91
C LYS A 174 -19.70 -2.47 12.95
N GLY A 175 -20.67 -3.00 12.21
CA GLY A 175 -22.08 -2.58 12.33
C GLY A 175 -22.46 -1.26 11.64
N HIS A 176 -21.61 -0.77 10.73
CA HIS A 176 -21.97 0.33 9.82
C HIS A 176 -23.06 -0.09 8.83
N SER A 177 -23.80 0.88 8.30
CA SER A 177 -24.85 0.60 7.32
C SER A 177 -24.26 0.06 6.01
N PRO A 178 -25.05 -0.66 5.20
CA PRO A 178 -24.61 -1.11 3.87
C PRO A 178 -24.10 0.05 2.98
N GLU A 179 -24.70 1.23 3.08
CA GLU A 179 -24.33 2.43 2.33
C GLU A 179 -22.99 3.01 2.80
N GLU A 180 -22.74 3.02 4.11
CA GLU A 180 -21.45 3.42 4.69
C GLU A 180 -20.35 2.44 4.28
N VAL A 181 -20.62 1.13 4.33
CA VAL A 181 -19.69 0.08 3.88
C VAL A 181 -19.34 0.23 2.41
N GLU A 182 -20.34 0.49 1.55
CA GLU A 182 -20.13 0.74 0.13
C GLU A 182 -19.31 2.01 -0.11
N SER A 183 -19.57 3.08 0.65
CA SER A 183 -18.84 4.35 0.51
C SER A 183 -17.38 4.22 0.94
N MET A 184 -17.11 3.52 2.06
CA MET A 184 -15.76 3.14 2.48
C MET A 184 -15.04 2.30 1.43
N HIS A 185 -15.72 1.30 0.87
CA HIS A 185 -15.15 0.41 -0.14
C HIS A 185 -14.81 1.17 -1.43
N ARG A 186 -15.69 2.04 -1.90
CA ARG A 186 -15.44 2.88 -3.09
C ARG A 186 -14.27 3.83 -2.88
N ALA A 187 -14.19 4.48 -1.72
CA ALA A 187 -13.08 5.37 -1.37
C ALA A 187 -11.74 4.61 -1.31
N TRP A 188 -11.75 3.41 -0.73
CA TRP A 188 -10.62 2.47 -0.75
C TRP A 188 -10.19 2.13 -2.17
N CYS A 189 -11.12 1.67 -3.02
CA CYS A 189 -10.84 1.30 -4.41
C CYS A 189 -10.20 2.45 -5.21
N LYS A 190 -10.74 3.67 -5.11
CA LYS A 190 -10.16 4.86 -5.77
C LYS A 190 -8.75 5.16 -5.26
N SER A 191 -8.56 5.06 -3.94
CA SER A 191 -7.26 5.30 -3.30
C SER A 191 -6.21 4.29 -3.76
N VAL A 192 -6.54 3.00 -3.77
CA VAL A 192 -5.63 1.96 -4.26
C VAL A 192 -5.34 2.17 -5.74
N GLN A 193 -6.35 2.48 -6.56
CA GLN A 193 -6.14 2.76 -7.99
C GLN A 193 -5.19 3.94 -8.23
N LEU A 194 -5.29 5.01 -7.43
CA LEU A 194 -4.38 6.15 -7.47
C LEU A 194 -2.94 5.73 -7.12
N GLN A 195 -2.76 4.91 -6.09
CA GLN A 195 -1.45 4.41 -5.68
C GLN A 195 -0.82 3.54 -6.77
N ILE A 196 -1.58 2.62 -7.37
CA ILE A 196 -1.07 1.77 -8.46
C ILE A 196 -0.71 2.58 -9.70
N ALA A 197 -1.44 3.66 -10.01
CA ALA A 197 -1.06 4.58 -11.08
C ALA A 197 0.31 5.23 -10.79
N LEU A 198 0.54 5.67 -9.54
CA LEU A 198 1.84 6.21 -9.13
C LEU A 198 2.94 5.15 -9.17
N TRP A 199 2.64 3.91 -8.76
CA TRP A 199 3.63 2.82 -8.74
C TRP A 199 4.02 2.32 -10.13
N SER A 200 3.28 2.70 -11.18
CA SER A 200 3.68 2.41 -12.55
C SER A 200 4.85 3.24 -13.03
N GLU A 201 5.15 4.37 -12.38
CA GLU A 201 6.18 5.34 -12.81
C GLU A 201 7.60 4.75 -12.92
N PRO A 202 8.15 4.00 -11.96
CA PRO A 202 9.51 3.48 -12.12
C PRO A 202 9.61 2.35 -13.14
N TYR A 203 8.49 1.72 -13.51
CA TYR A 203 8.41 0.79 -14.64
C TYR A 203 8.35 1.58 -15.96
N ALA A 204 7.63 2.71 -15.93
CA ALA A 204 7.62 3.88 -16.82
C ALA A 204 8.93 4.26 -17.51
N ASP A 205 9.94 4.33 -16.65
CA ASP A 205 11.20 4.99 -16.91
C ASP A 205 12.27 3.94 -17.24
N SER A 206 12.62 3.84 -18.52
CA SER A 206 13.66 2.91 -18.98
C SER A 206 15.06 3.22 -18.43
N SER A 207 15.28 4.41 -17.86
CA SER A 207 16.50 4.73 -17.13
C SER A 207 16.55 4.11 -15.73
N LEU A 208 15.38 3.81 -15.15
CA LEU A 208 15.24 3.15 -13.84
C LEU A 208 15.08 1.63 -13.99
N ALA A 209 14.28 1.17 -14.95
CA ALA A 209 13.95 -0.24 -15.13
C ALA A 209 13.83 -0.64 -16.62
N PRO A 210 14.94 -0.80 -17.35
CA PRO A 210 14.93 -0.92 -18.81
C PRO A 210 14.20 -2.15 -19.37
N ASN A 211 13.93 -3.18 -18.56
CA ASN A 211 13.42 -4.48 -19.01
C ASN A 211 12.23 -5.02 -18.20
N GLU A 212 11.45 -4.16 -17.50
CA GLU A 212 10.45 -4.61 -16.49
C GLU A 212 8.96 -4.46 -16.89
N TRP A 213 8.68 -4.30 -18.18
CA TRP A 213 7.33 -4.11 -18.75
C TRP A 213 6.56 -5.43 -19.05
#